data_AF-Q84FJ0-F1
#
_entry.id   AF-Q84FJ0-F1
#
_cell.length_a   1.000
_cell.length_b   1.000
_cell.length_c   1.000
_cell.angle_alpha   90.00
_cell.angle_beta   90.00
_cell.angle_gamma   90.00
#
_symmetry.space_group_name_H-M   'P 1'
#
loop_
_entity.id
_entity.type
_entity.pdbx_description
1 polymer ?
#
loop_
_entity_poly.entity_id
_entity_poly.type
_entity_poly.pdbx_seq_one_letter_code
_entity_poly.pdbx_strand_id
1 'polypeptide(L)' 'GFLSAMANPKRLLILDSLVKEEMAVGALANKVGLSQSALSQHLSKLRAQNLVSTRRDAQTIY' A
#
# COMPACT_ATOMS: atom_id res chain seq x y z
N GLY A 1 -12.66 -11.10 4.73
CA GLY A 1 -13.07 -11.34 3.33
C GLY A 1 -12.51 -10.28 2.40
N PHE A 2 -12.34 -10.59 1.13
CA PHE A 2 -11.84 -9.70 0.06
C PHE A 2 -12.56 -8.34 0.03
N LEU A 3 -13.90 -8.36 0.12
CA LEU A 3 -14.74 -7.15 0.17
C LEU A 3 -14.42 -6.26 1.37
N SER A 4 -14.03 -6.82 2.51
CA SER A 4 -13.64 -6.03 3.70
C SER A 4 -12.29 -5.32 3.51
N ALA A 5 -11.36 -5.88 2.73
CA ALA A 5 -10.13 -5.16 2.38
C ALA A 5 -10.43 -3.98 1.45
N MET A 6 -11.34 -4.13 0.49
CA MET A 6 -11.76 -3.03 -0.38
C MET A 6 -12.68 -2.02 0.34
N ALA A 7 -13.38 -2.40 1.41
CA ALA A 7 -14.28 -1.51 2.15
C ALA A 7 -13.57 -0.39 2.96
N ASN A 8 -12.24 -0.29 2.91
CA ASN A 8 -11.50 0.79 3.55
C ASN A 8 -11.02 1.80 2.50
N PRO A 9 -11.48 3.08 2.57
CA PRO A 9 -11.13 4.10 1.58
C PRO A 9 -9.62 4.29 1.39
N LYS A 10 -8.82 4.16 2.45
CA LYS A 10 -7.36 4.28 2.34
C LYS A 10 -6.73 3.12 1.58
N ARG A 11 -7.24 1.88 1.74
CA ARG A 11 -6.75 0.74 0.95
C ARG A 11 -7.12 0.87 -0.53
N LEU A 12 -8.30 1.43 -0.85
CA LEU A 12 -8.65 1.73 -2.23
C LEU A 12 -7.72 2.78 -2.85
N LEU A 13 -7.43 3.87 -2.13
CA LEU A 13 -6.47 4.89 -2.55
C LEU A 13 -5.06 4.31 -2.78
N ILE A 14 -4.61 3.42 -1.90
CA ILE A 14 -3.33 2.70 -2.05
C ILE A 14 -3.33 1.88 -3.34
N LEU A 15 -4.37 1.08 -3.56
CA LEU A 15 -4.49 0.23 -4.74
C LEU A 15 -4.59 1.04 -6.04
N ASP A 16 -5.42 2.10 -6.06
CA ASP A 16 -5.54 3.00 -7.22
C ASP A 16 -4.19 3.68 -7.56
N SER A 17 -3.41 4.06 -6.54
CA SER A 17 -2.08 4.61 -6.75
C SER A 17 -1.10 3.59 -7.33
N LEU A 18 -1.08 2.37 -6.78
CA LEU A 18 -0.14 1.32 -7.18
C LEU A 18 -0.48 0.64 -8.51
N VAL A 19 -1.74 0.68 -8.93
CA VAL A 19 -2.16 0.22 -10.27
C VAL A 19 -1.64 1.16 -11.35
N LYS A 20 -1.47 2.45 -11.04
CA LYS A 20 -0.97 3.45 -11.99
C LYS A 20 0.56 3.42 -12.11
N GLU A 21 1.26 3.24 -10.99
CA GLU A 21 2.72 3.27 -10.94
C GLU A 21 3.27 2.50 -9.72
N GLU A 22 4.43 1.83 -9.86
CA GLU A 22 5.20 1.34 -8.71
C GLU A 22 5.70 2.54 -7.90
N MET A 23 5.55 2.51 -6.58
CA MET A 23 5.93 3.64 -5.72
C MET A 23 6.73 3.18 -4.51
N ALA A 24 7.76 3.95 -4.16
CA ALA A 24 8.41 3.77 -2.86
C ALA A 24 7.41 4.00 -1.72
N VAL A 25 7.47 3.18 -0.66
CA VAL A 25 6.58 3.26 0.52
C VAL A 25 6.59 4.66 1.14
N GLY A 26 7.74 5.34 1.11
CA GLY A 26 7.92 6.76 1.45
C GLY A 26 6.94 7.69 0.71
N ALA A 27 7.03 7.66 -0.61
CA ALA A 27 6.23 8.50 -1.50
C ALA A 27 4.74 8.13 -1.43
N LEU A 28 4.43 6.83 -1.37
CA LEU A 28 3.06 6.35 -1.27
C LEU A 28 2.38 6.85 0.01
N ALA A 29 3.08 6.84 1.15
CA ALA A 29 2.54 7.32 2.43
C ALA A 29 2.13 8.80 2.35
N ASN A 30 2.99 9.62 1.75
CA ASN A 30 2.71 11.04 1.54
C ASN A 30 1.52 11.24 0.60
N LYS A 31 1.48 10.51 -0.53
CA LYS A 31 0.41 10.60 -1.53
C LYS A 31 -0.96 10.25 -0.97
N VAL A 32 -1.06 9.22 -0.12
CA VAL A 32 -2.32 8.80 0.49
C VAL A 32 -2.61 9.46 1.84
N GLY A 33 -1.75 10.37 2.30
CA GLY A 33 -1.89 11.11 3.56
C GLY A 33 -1.92 10.18 4.78
N LEU A 34 -0.95 9.29 4.89
CA LEU A 34 -0.78 8.35 6.00
C LEU A 34 0.64 8.46 6.59
N SER A 35 0.77 8.13 7.87
CA SER A 35 2.09 7.83 8.44
C SER A 35 2.66 6.54 7.85
N GLN A 36 3.97 6.38 7.91
CA GLN A 36 4.66 5.14 7.53
C GLN A 36 4.11 3.92 8.27
N SER A 37 3.85 4.05 9.58
CA SER A 37 3.31 2.95 10.40
C SER A 37 1.89 2.57 9.98
N ALA A 38 1.02 3.54 9.74
CA ALA A 38 -0.34 3.29 9.28
C ALA A 38 -0.34 2.64 7.88
N LEU A 39 0.46 3.18 6.95
CA LEU A 39 0.61 2.59 5.62
C LEU A 39 1.11 1.14 5.70
N SER A 40 2.14 0.86 6.51
CA SER A 40 2.67 -0.49 6.70
C SER A 40 1.60 -1.48 7.18
N GLN A 41 0.72 -1.06 8.09
CA GLN A 41 -0.42 -1.89 8.53
C GLN A 41 -1.41 -2.16 7.38
N HIS A 42 -1.71 -1.16 6.55
CA HIS A 42 -2.56 -1.33 5.38
C HIS A 42 -1.92 -2.27 4.34
N LEU A 43 -0.64 -2.06 3.99
CA LEU A 43 0.11 -2.91 3.08
C LEU A 43 0.19 -4.34 3.59
N SER A 44 0.34 -4.56 4.89
CA SER A 44 0.35 -5.91 5.47
C SER A 44 -0.98 -6.65 5.28
N LYS A 45 -2.12 -5.95 5.42
CA LYS A 45 -3.45 -6.52 5.15
C LYS A 45 -3.66 -6.81 3.65
N LEU A 46 -3.16 -5.94 2.78
CA LEU A 46 -3.25 -6.13 1.33
C LEU A 46 -2.36 -7.28 0.84
N ARG A 47 -1.13 -7.39 1.36
CA ARG A 47 -0.21 -8.52 1.10
C ARG A 47 -0.80 -9.85 1.55
N ALA A 48 -1.44 -9.90 2.72
CA ALA A 48 -2.12 -11.11 3.22
C ALA A 48 -3.25 -11.58 2.29
N GLN A 49 -3.72 -10.74 1.36
CA GLN A 49 -4.71 -11.07 0.35
C GLN A 49 -4.13 -11.16 -1.06
N ASN A 50 -2.80 -11.15 -1.20
CA ASN A 50 -2.07 -11.16 -2.47
C ASN A 50 -2.46 -10.01 -3.42
N LEU A 51 -2.88 -8.86 -2.86
CA LEU A 51 -3.30 -7.70 -3.65
C LEU A 51 -2.14 -6.78 -4.03
N VAL A 52 -1.02 -6.86 -3.30
CA VAL A 52 0.19 -6.08 -3.55
C VAL A 52 1.42 -6.94 -3.27
N SER A 53 2.52 -6.65 -3.95
CA SER A 53 3.85 -7.20 -3.69
C SER A 53 4.77 -6.12 -3.11
N THR A 54 5.95 -6.52 -2.66
CA THR A 54 6.98 -5.60 -2.17
C THR A 54 8.29 -5.92 -2.86
N ARG A 55 8.97 -4.89 -3.35
CA ARG A 55 10.31 -4.99 -3.93
C ARG A 55 11.27 -4.16 -3.07
N ARG A 56 12.43 -4.73 -2.76
CA ARG A 56 13.51 -4.01 -2.08
C ARG A 56 14.61 -3.70 -3.07
N ASP A 57 15.02 -2.43 -3.09
CA ASP A 57 16.12 -1.93 -3.91
C ASP A 57 17.08 -1.15 -3.01
N ALA A 58 18.22 -1.76 -2.69
CA ALA A 58 19.14 -1.30 -1.65
C ALA A 58 18.41 -0.97 -0.32
N GLN A 59 18.30 0.32 0.01
CA GLN A 59 17.66 0.81 1.24
C GLN A 59 16.19 1.23 1.02
N THR A 60 15.71 1.22 -0.22
CA THR A 60 14.36 1.65 -0.57
C THR A 60 13.43 0.47 -0.70
N ILE A 61 12.24 0.60 -0.12
CA ILE A 61 11.14 -0.36 -0.27
C ILE A 61 10.11 0.25 -1.21
N TYR A 62 9.76 -0.51 -2.24
CA TYR A 62 8.68 -0.27 -3.19
C TYR A 62 7.52 -1.22 -2.87
#